data_AF-A0A4S9TZ56-F1
#
_entry.id   AF-A0A4S9TZ56-F1
#
_cell.length_a   1.000
_cell.length_b   1.000
_cell.length_c   1.000
_cell.angle_alpha   90.00
_cell.angle_beta   90.00
_cell.angle_gamma   90.00
#
_symmetry.space_group_name_H-M   'P 1'
#
loop_
_entity.id
_entity.type
_entity.pdbx_description
1 polymer ?
#
loop_
_entity_poly.entity_id
_entity_poly.type
_entity_poly.pdbx_seq_one_letter_code
_entity_poly.pdbx_strand_id
1 'polypeptide(L)'
;HQKSKSNISDCSSKRDNYNRVIDTRCFGSKIRSMFSHLSGTLFRETLSRWPHWSGQLRWAAKTDHQKNQMPYGRPVITYGGGKDVGVDWIIASCDSNLESIVPSRDARSTTDKVWMATKLPHQLQAASKLAFSNLAEFDGLPGVAVQLTAFKCGGWSVNVNVAHCLSDAHSLLTFMYSWAAQSRGSQSAFSQPVFDPKMLDTHADGLNMGHPDPQVVSRARELPMHRFDWWATDAPGYPDWALASSVATMPPPDVLKMQQLSPSTHPPWPTWNLALPVEHAQIRFTAAEVSRTKDAAMASLPPELSKYNISRLDSLLSHVWMLINRARGHERSEEDVYLNMTLGLRT
;
A
#
# COMPACT_ATOMS: atom_id res chain seq x y z
N HIS A 1 -9.01 53.31 21.12
CA HIS A 1 -8.46 52.29 22.06
C HIS A 1 -9.68 51.65 22.73
N GLN A 2 -10.00 50.36 22.75
CA GLN A 2 -9.29 49.08 22.63
C GLN A 2 -10.20 48.12 21.82
N LYS A 3 -9.67 47.40 20.83
CA LYS A 3 -10.32 46.21 20.26
C LYS A 3 -9.88 45.01 21.09
N SER A 4 -10.82 44.25 21.65
CA SER A 4 -10.54 43.03 22.40
C SER A 4 -9.98 41.95 21.47
N LYS A 5 -8.74 41.54 21.72
CA LYS A 5 -8.16 40.32 21.17
C LYS A 5 -8.86 39.13 21.83
N SER A 6 -9.58 38.30 21.08
CA SER A 6 -9.98 36.97 21.55
C SER A 6 -8.79 36.03 21.36
N ASN A 7 -8.23 35.57 22.47
CA ASN A 7 -7.12 34.63 22.52
C ASN A 7 -7.48 33.31 21.83
N ILE A 8 -6.58 32.84 20.96
CA ILE A 8 -6.56 31.47 20.43
C ILE A 8 -6.24 30.56 21.62
N SER A 9 -7.22 29.80 22.08
CA SER A 9 -7.03 28.80 23.14
C SER A 9 -6.37 27.55 22.57
N ASP A 10 -5.31 27.12 23.25
CA ASP A 10 -4.50 25.93 23.02
C ASP A 10 -5.35 24.66 22.84
N CYS A 11 -5.23 23.99 21.69
CA CYS A 11 -5.97 22.78 21.35
C CYS A 11 -5.22 21.53 21.84
N SER A 12 -5.36 21.19 23.13
CA SER A 12 -4.80 19.95 23.68
C SER A 12 -5.68 18.73 23.36
N SER A 13 -5.08 17.64 22.86
CA SER A 13 -5.76 16.37 22.57
C SER A 13 -6.18 15.60 23.83
N LYS A 14 -7.42 15.10 23.90
CA LYS A 14 -7.83 14.05 24.86
C LYS A 14 -7.81 12.69 24.19
N ARG A 15 -7.29 11.66 24.89
CA ARG A 15 -7.36 10.26 24.47
C ARG A 15 -8.65 9.64 25.03
N ASP A 16 -9.54 9.24 24.15
CA ASP A 16 -10.47 8.14 24.41
C ASP A 16 -10.09 7.00 23.46
N ASN A 17 -10.26 5.75 23.90
CA ASN A 17 -9.72 4.50 23.31
C ASN A 17 -10.10 4.17 21.85
N TYR A 18 -10.58 5.14 21.06
CA TYR A 18 -10.85 4.97 19.63
C TYR A 18 -10.51 6.19 18.76
N ASN A 19 -9.97 7.28 19.30
CA ASN A 19 -10.02 8.54 18.57
C ASN A 19 -8.93 9.53 19.02
N ARG A 20 -8.02 9.90 18.10
CA ARG A 20 -7.28 11.16 18.20
C ARG A 20 -8.09 12.24 17.48
N VAL A 21 -9.16 12.69 18.13
CA VAL A 21 -10.03 13.74 17.61
C VAL A 21 -9.45 15.10 17.98
N ILE A 22 -9.00 15.88 16.99
CA ILE A 22 -8.82 17.32 17.15
C ILE A 22 -10.21 17.93 17.35
N ASP A 23 -10.31 18.93 18.23
CA ASP A 23 -11.54 19.66 18.50
C ASP A 23 -12.19 20.17 17.20
N THR A 24 -13.27 19.51 16.78
CA THR A 24 -13.96 19.83 15.52
C THR A 24 -14.66 21.20 15.56
N ARG A 25 -14.69 21.87 16.73
CA ARG A 25 -15.24 23.21 16.91
C ARG A 25 -14.53 24.28 16.07
N CYS A 26 -13.29 24.05 15.69
CA CYS A 26 -12.51 24.93 14.81
C CYS A 26 -12.93 24.86 13.33
N PHE A 27 -13.68 23.84 12.91
CA PHE A 27 -14.14 23.71 11.52
C PHE A 27 -15.42 24.51 11.26
N GLY A 28 -15.51 25.09 10.06
CA GLY A 28 -16.78 25.65 9.56
C GLY A 28 -17.89 24.58 9.53
N SER A 29 -19.14 25.02 9.75
CA SER A 29 -20.30 24.13 9.95
C SER A 29 -20.48 23.09 8.82
N LYS A 30 -20.23 23.49 7.57
CA LYS A 30 -20.34 22.60 6.40
C LYS A 30 -19.32 21.45 6.42
N ILE A 31 -18.05 21.73 6.70
CA ILE A 31 -17.01 20.70 6.81
C ILE A 31 -17.30 19.79 7.99
N ARG A 32 -17.71 20.36 9.12
CA ARG A 32 -18.04 19.56 10.31
C ARG A 32 -19.17 18.58 10.01
N SER A 33 -20.26 19.04 9.42
CA SER A 33 -21.38 18.18 9.02
C SER A 33 -20.96 17.09 8.04
N MET A 34 -20.12 17.44 7.05
CA MET A 34 -19.62 16.48 6.07
C MET A 34 -18.70 15.43 6.70
N PHE A 35 -17.78 15.83 7.59
CA PHE A 35 -16.92 14.89 8.29
C PHE A 35 -17.72 13.99 9.23
N SER A 36 -18.75 14.51 9.91
CA SER A 36 -19.67 13.68 10.70
C SER A 36 -20.45 12.69 9.83
N HIS A 37 -20.86 13.09 8.62
CA HIS A 37 -21.49 12.19 7.64
C HIS A 37 -20.53 11.09 7.20
N LEU A 38 -19.27 11.45 6.91
CA LEU A 38 -18.22 10.52 6.48
C LEU A 38 -17.73 9.60 7.61
N SER A 39 -17.60 10.10 8.85
CA SER A 39 -17.05 9.38 10.01
C SER A 39 -18.08 8.58 10.81
N GLY A 40 -19.37 8.86 10.57
CA GLY A 40 -20.48 8.29 11.32
C GLY A 40 -20.85 6.88 10.87
N THR A 41 -22.16 6.62 10.80
CA THR A 41 -22.72 5.32 10.48
C THR A 41 -22.24 4.78 9.12
N LEU A 42 -22.03 5.65 8.13
CA LEU A 42 -21.68 5.24 6.76
C LEU A 42 -20.30 4.59 6.64
N PHE A 43 -19.30 5.11 7.36
CA PHE A 43 -17.99 4.45 7.40
C PHE A 43 -18.08 3.09 8.10
N ARG A 44 -18.82 3.01 9.20
CA ARG A 44 -19.02 1.76 9.94
C ARG A 44 -19.77 0.71 9.12
N GLU A 45 -20.83 1.11 8.41
CA GLU A 45 -21.58 0.26 7.47
C GLU A 45 -20.72 -0.20 6.29
N THR A 46 -19.81 0.66 5.80
CA THR A 46 -18.88 0.23 4.77
C THR A 46 -17.87 -0.75 5.34
N LEU A 47 -17.25 -0.41 6.48
CA LEU A 47 -16.25 -1.22 7.16
C LEU A 47 -16.81 -2.57 7.64
N SER A 48 -18.10 -2.69 7.94
CA SER A 48 -18.71 -3.97 8.30
C SER A 48 -18.67 -5.00 7.18
N ARG A 49 -18.41 -4.57 5.93
CA ARG A 49 -18.13 -5.46 4.79
C ARG A 49 -16.67 -5.94 4.76
N TRP A 50 -15.75 -5.25 5.45
CA TRP A 50 -14.35 -5.65 5.65
C TRP A 50 -14.04 -5.81 7.15
N PRO A 51 -14.73 -6.70 7.87
CA PRO A 51 -14.57 -6.81 9.34
C PRO A 51 -13.15 -7.21 9.76
N HIS A 52 -12.38 -7.86 8.89
CA HIS A 52 -10.98 -8.20 9.14
C HIS A 52 -10.06 -6.97 9.22
N TRP A 53 -10.46 -5.82 8.68
CA TRP A 53 -9.67 -4.58 8.74
C TRP A 53 -9.62 -3.94 10.13
N SER A 54 -10.57 -4.28 11.00
CA SER A 54 -10.55 -3.88 12.42
C SER A 54 -9.84 -4.88 13.33
N GLY A 55 -9.35 -6.00 12.80
CA GLY A 55 -8.77 -7.06 13.59
C GLY A 55 -7.34 -6.78 14.09
N GLN A 56 -6.82 -7.70 14.88
CA GLN A 56 -5.42 -7.75 15.32
C GLN A 56 -4.58 -8.59 14.35
N LEU A 57 -3.61 -7.96 13.69
CA LEU A 57 -2.58 -8.63 12.90
C LEU A 57 -1.48 -9.18 13.81
N ARG A 58 -0.95 -10.35 13.48
CA ARG A 58 0.22 -10.95 14.14
C ARG A 58 0.90 -11.96 13.24
N TRP A 59 2.13 -12.34 13.57
CA TRP A 59 2.70 -13.56 13.02
C TRP A 59 2.02 -14.79 13.62
N ALA A 60 1.96 -15.87 12.85
CA ALA A 60 1.58 -17.18 13.35
C ALA A 60 2.51 -17.58 14.51
N ALA A 61 1.90 -18.02 15.62
CA ALA A 61 2.60 -18.46 16.82
C ALA A 61 2.85 -19.98 16.79
N LYS A 62 3.73 -20.48 17.66
CA LYS A 62 3.98 -21.93 17.84
C LYS A 62 2.70 -22.75 18.01
N THR A 63 1.71 -22.20 18.71
CA THR A 63 0.41 -22.85 18.92
C THR A 63 -0.42 -22.99 17.65
N ASP A 64 -0.26 -22.08 16.67
CA ASP A 64 -0.95 -22.18 15.37
C ASP A 64 -0.30 -23.28 14.52
N HIS A 65 1.02 -23.48 14.65
CA HIS A 65 1.75 -24.56 14.00
C HIS A 65 1.39 -25.94 14.56
N GLN A 66 1.34 -26.07 15.89
CA GLN A 66 1.05 -27.35 16.57
C GLN A 66 -0.34 -27.91 16.28
N LYS A 67 -1.29 -27.06 15.87
CA LYS A 67 -2.63 -27.48 15.43
C LYS A 67 -2.68 -27.95 13.97
N ASN A 68 -1.52 -28.14 13.31
CA ASN A 68 -1.38 -28.44 11.88
C ASN A 68 -2.04 -27.40 10.95
N GLN A 69 -2.22 -26.16 11.42
CA GLN A 69 -3.03 -25.20 10.68
C GLN A 69 -2.22 -24.23 9.83
N MET A 70 -0.95 -23.89 10.14
CA MET A 70 -0.22 -22.86 9.39
C MET A 70 1.30 -23.08 9.36
N PRO A 71 2.02 -22.71 8.27
CA PRO A 71 3.49 -22.58 8.26
C PRO A 71 4.02 -21.37 9.07
N TYR A 72 5.29 -21.42 9.51
CA TYR A 72 5.99 -20.28 10.16
C TYR A 72 6.00 -19.03 9.27
N GLY A 73 6.03 -17.85 9.91
CA GLY A 73 6.14 -16.57 9.20
C GLY A 73 4.89 -16.20 8.39
N ARG A 74 3.73 -16.78 8.68
CA ARG A 74 2.45 -16.40 8.06
C ARG A 74 1.77 -15.28 8.86
N PRO A 75 1.33 -14.19 8.21
CA PRO A 75 0.45 -13.21 8.86
C PRO A 75 -0.90 -13.85 9.20
N VAL A 76 -1.40 -13.56 10.39
CA VAL A 76 -2.70 -14.00 10.89
C VAL A 76 -3.48 -12.78 11.34
N ILE A 77 -4.76 -12.73 10.99
CA ILE A 77 -5.71 -11.71 11.44
C ILE A 77 -6.76 -12.35 12.33
N THR A 78 -6.98 -11.79 13.52
CA THR A 78 -8.09 -12.17 14.40
C THR A 78 -9.06 -11.00 14.49
N TYR A 79 -10.35 -11.24 14.22
CA TYR A 79 -11.38 -10.20 14.19
C TYR A 79 -12.73 -10.78 14.64
N GLY A 80 -13.66 -9.91 15.05
CA GLY A 80 -15.00 -10.27 15.52
C GLY A 80 -15.05 -10.81 16.96
N GLY A 81 -13.96 -10.74 17.71
CA GLY A 81 -13.83 -11.35 19.04
C GLY A 81 -14.09 -10.40 20.22
N GLY A 82 -14.52 -9.16 19.96
CA GLY A 82 -14.72 -8.13 20.98
C GLY A 82 -13.42 -7.51 21.53
N LYS A 83 -12.25 -7.97 21.06
CA LYS A 83 -10.92 -7.41 21.35
C LYS A 83 -10.24 -6.86 20.09
N ASP A 84 -11.05 -6.51 19.10
CA ASP A 84 -10.61 -5.95 17.84
C ASP A 84 -9.94 -4.58 18.09
N VAL A 85 -8.77 -4.37 17.49
CA VAL A 85 -8.00 -3.11 17.63
C VAL A 85 -8.79 -1.93 17.05
N GLY A 86 -9.63 -2.20 16.05
CA GLY A 86 -10.35 -1.18 15.32
C GLY A 86 -9.52 -0.58 14.19
N VAL A 87 -10.09 0.48 13.62
CA VAL A 87 -9.43 1.31 12.60
C VAL A 87 -9.07 2.63 13.27
N ASP A 88 -7.85 3.11 13.05
CA ASP A 88 -7.47 4.42 13.56
C ASP A 88 -8.14 5.51 12.73
N TRP A 89 -8.88 6.41 13.39
CA TRP A 89 -9.66 7.45 12.75
C TRP A 89 -9.18 8.83 13.20
N ILE A 90 -8.71 9.63 12.25
CA ILE A 90 -8.08 10.92 12.50
C ILE A 90 -8.85 12.02 11.78
N ILE A 91 -9.17 13.08 12.51
CA ILE A 91 -9.69 14.33 11.95
C ILE A 91 -8.63 15.41 12.16
N ALA A 92 -8.19 16.03 11.07
CA ALA A 92 -7.12 17.02 11.04
C ALA A 92 -7.52 18.32 10.33
N SER A 93 -6.73 19.36 10.59
CA SER A 93 -6.82 20.66 9.92
C SER A 93 -5.49 21.01 9.25
N CYS A 94 -5.56 21.75 8.15
CA CYS A 94 -4.42 22.32 7.45
C CYS A 94 -4.69 23.80 7.19
N ASP A 95 -3.81 24.67 7.68
CA ASP A 95 -3.98 26.13 7.57
C ASP A 95 -3.69 26.70 6.17
N SER A 96 -3.30 25.83 5.23
CA SER A 96 -3.08 26.18 3.83
C SER A 96 -4.35 26.03 2.99
N ASN A 97 -4.39 26.72 1.85
CA ASN A 97 -5.40 26.44 0.82
C ASN A 97 -5.00 25.17 0.06
N LEU A 98 -5.98 24.36 -0.35
CA LEU A 98 -5.71 23.14 -1.11
C LEU A 98 -4.96 23.42 -2.43
N GLU A 99 -5.27 24.54 -3.09
CA GLU A 99 -4.64 24.95 -4.35
C GLU A 99 -3.15 25.29 -4.23
N SER A 100 -2.66 25.61 -3.01
CA SER A 100 -1.24 25.86 -2.78
C SER A 100 -0.44 24.56 -2.56
N ILE A 101 -1.12 23.41 -2.49
CA ILE A 101 -0.52 22.10 -2.20
C ILE A 101 -0.61 21.20 -3.41
N VAL A 102 -1.78 21.15 -4.06
CA VAL A 102 -2.01 20.34 -5.26
C VAL A 102 -2.46 21.22 -6.41
N PRO A 103 -1.93 21.02 -7.64
CA PRO A 103 -2.34 21.79 -8.81
C PRO A 103 -3.83 21.55 -9.09
N SER A 104 -4.52 22.52 -9.66
CA SER A 104 -5.93 22.38 -10.04
C SER A 104 -6.12 21.32 -11.14
N ARG A 105 -7.37 20.86 -11.34
CA ARG A 105 -7.68 19.94 -12.44
C ARG A 105 -7.24 20.50 -13.80
N ASP A 106 -7.46 21.80 -14.00
CA ASP A 106 -7.22 22.48 -15.26
C ASP A 106 -5.71 22.71 -15.47
N ALA A 107 -4.98 23.10 -14.43
CA ALA A 107 -3.51 23.20 -14.46
C ALA A 107 -2.87 21.84 -14.80
N ARG A 108 -3.34 20.76 -14.16
CA ARG A 108 -2.92 19.38 -14.49
C ARG A 108 -3.27 18.97 -15.92
N SER A 109 -4.21 19.63 -16.59
CA SER A 109 -4.69 19.21 -17.92
C SER A 109 -4.06 19.95 -19.08
N THR A 110 -3.33 21.03 -18.82
CA THR A 110 -2.83 21.95 -19.84
C THR A 110 -1.33 22.19 -19.73
N THR A 111 -0.89 23.01 -18.77
CA THR A 111 0.48 23.53 -18.68
C THR A 111 1.44 22.62 -17.92
N ASP A 112 0.96 21.91 -16.90
CA ASP A 112 1.83 21.21 -15.96
C ASP A 112 1.76 19.69 -16.21
N LYS A 113 2.50 19.22 -17.21
CA LYS A 113 2.65 17.76 -17.46
C LYS A 113 3.40 17.05 -16.34
N VAL A 114 4.15 17.78 -15.53
CA VAL A 114 4.90 17.28 -14.40
C VAL A 114 4.51 18.08 -13.16
N TRP A 115 4.10 17.40 -12.10
CA TRP A 115 3.89 17.99 -10.80
C TRP A 115 4.84 17.37 -9.78
N MET A 116 5.65 18.23 -9.13
CA MET A 116 6.57 17.81 -8.07
C MET A 116 5.81 17.65 -6.75
N ALA A 117 5.49 16.41 -6.42
CA ALA A 117 4.80 16.02 -5.19
C ALA A 117 5.75 15.83 -3.99
N THR A 118 7.06 16.04 -4.15
CA THR A 118 8.06 15.92 -3.06
C THR A 118 7.69 16.76 -1.84
N LYS A 119 7.06 17.93 -2.05
CA LYS A 119 6.65 18.86 -0.98
C LYS A 119 5.23 18.62 -0.46
N LEU A 120 4.61 17.49 -0.81
CA LEU A 120 3.29 17.16 -0.27
C LEU A 120 3.40 17.08 1.26
N PRO A 121 2.62 17.88 2.03
CA PRO A 121 2.79 17.93 3.47
C PRO A 121 2.52 16.58 4.12
N HIS A 122 3.48 16.05 4.88
CA HIS A 122 3.34 14.77 5.60
C HIS A 122 2.13 14.74 6.54
N GLN A 123 1.71 15.91 7.05
CA GLN A 123 0.50 16.03 7.87
C GLN A 123 -0.80 15.62 7.16
N LEU A 124 -0.78 15.44 5.83
CA LEU A 124 -1.92 14.92 5.07
C LEU A 124 -2.02 13.39 5.12
N GLN A 125 -0.99 12.71 5.63
CA GLN A 125 -0.96 11.27 5.85
C GLN A 125 -1.34 10.99 7.31
N ALA A 126 -2.08 9.90 7.54
CA ALA A 126 -2.37 9.43 8.88
C ALA A 126 -1.06 9.17 9.63
N ALA A 127 -0.87 9.84 10.77
CA ALA A 127 0.30 9.67 11.63
C ALA A 127 0.31 8.33 12.40
N SER A 128 -0.63 7.44 12.07
CA SER A 128 -0.81 6.12 12.68
C SER A 128 0.35 5.20 12.34
N LYS A 129 0.89 4.54 13.36
CA LYS A 129 1.78 3.40 13.18
C LYS A 129 0.94 2.15 12.94
N LEU A 130 0.88 1.69 11.69
CA LEU A 130 0.13 0.49 11.36
C LEU A 130 0.89 -0.77 11.78
N ALA A 131 0.13 -1.84 12.06
CA ALA A 131 0.70 -3.17 12.19
C ALA A 131 1.49 -3.54 10.92
N PHE A 132 2.65 -4.13 11.11
CA PHE A 132 3.62 -4.45 10.07
C PHE A 132 4.16 -3.24 9.29
N SER A 133 4.18 -2.03 9.88
CA SER A 133 4.95 -0.89 9.33
C SER A 133 6.44 -1.23 9.20
N ASN A 134 6.91 -2.11 10.07
CA ASN A 134 8.07 -2.97 9.88
C ASN A 134 7.64 -4.39 10.28
N LEU A 135 8.37 -5.43 9.88
CA LEU A 135 7.91 -6.80 10.12
C LEU A 135 7.99 -7.22 11.60
N ALA A 136 8.58 -6.41 12.49
CA ALA A 136 8.71 -6.70 13.91
C ALA A 136 7.55 -6.18 14.76
N GLU A 137 6.89 -5.10 14.33
CA GLU A 137 5.90 -4.39 15.14
C GLU A 137 4.48 -4.61 14.59
N PHE A 138 3.63 -5.22 15.40
CA PHE A 138 2.25 -5.54 15.02
C PHE A 138 1.26 -5.52 16.19
N ASP A 139 1.72 -5.87 17.39
CA ASP A 139 0.83 -6.11 18.53
C ASP A 139 0.16 -4.82 19.02
N GLY A 140 -1.16 -4.87 19.19
CA GLY A 140 -1.98 -3.71 19.57
C GLY A 140 -2.04 -2.58 18.52
N LEU A 141 -1.44 -2.76 17.34
CA LEU A 141 -1.43 -1.75 16.28
C LEU A 141 -2.58 -1.99 15.28
N PRO A 142 -3.21 -0.92 14.78
CA PRO A 142 -4.29 -1.02 13.82
C PRO A 142 -3.76 -1.50 12.46
N GLY A 143 -4.55 -2.32 11.75
CA GLY A 143 -4.25 -2.71 10.37
C GLY A 143 -4.63 -1.63 9.35
N VAL A 144 -5.51 -0.69 9.72
CA VAL A 144 -6.01 0.38 8.86
C VAL A 144 -6.03 1.70 9.63
N ALA A 145 -5.70 2.78 8.94
CA ALA A 145 -5.91 4.14 9.42
C ALA A 145 -6.57 5.00 8.35
N VAL A 146 -7.46 5.89 8.78
CA VAL A 146 -8.16 6.85 7.94
C VAL A 146 -8.00 8.24 8.52
N GLN A 147 -7.56 9.20 7.69
CA GLN A 147 -7.48 10.59 8.07
C GLN A 147 -8.32 11.46 7.13
N LEU A 148 -9.19 12.28 7.72
CA LEU A 148 -9.86 13.38 7.04
C LEU A 148 -9.18 14.70 7.41
N THR A 149 -8.71 15.46 6.41
CA THR A 149 -8.05 16.74 6.64
C THR A 149 -8.84 17.87 6.01
N ALA A 150 -9.20 18.88 6.80
CA ALA A 150 -9.87 20.09 6.33
C ALA A 150 -8.87 21.21 6.04
N PHE A 151 -9.01 21.91 4.92
CA PHE A 151 -8.16 23.04 4.53
C PHE A 151 -8.84 24.37 4.85
N LYS A 152 -8.04 25.42 5.03
CA LYS A 152 -8.52 26.79 5.30
C LYS A 152 -9.55 27.30 4.27
N CYS A 153 -9.39 26.91 3.01
CA CYS A 153 -10.29 27.31 1.92
C CYS A 153 -11.63 26.56 1.88
N GLY A 154 -11.90 25.63 2.80
CA GLY A 154 -13.09 24.78 2.76
C GLY A 154 -12.92 23.50 1.92
N GLY A 155 -11.77 23.32 1.28
CA GLY A 155 -11.38 22.04 0.67
C GLY A 155 -11.07 20.97 1.73
N TRP A 156 -10.94 19.73 1.31
CA TRP A 156 -10.61 18.61 2.21
C TRP A 156 -9.89 17.48 1.45
N SER A 157 -9.23 16.61 2.21
CA SER A 157 -8.60 15.38 1.69
C SER A 157 -8.95 14.17 2.55
N VAL A 158 -8.80 12.99 1.94
CA VAL A 158 -8.88 11.69 2.60
C VAL A 158 -7.55 10.97 2.39
N ASN A 159 -6.99 10.45 3.46
CA ASN A 159 -5.92 9.48 3.41
C ASN A 159 -6.40 8.17 4.04
N VAL A 160 -6.15 7.06 3.36
CA VAL A 160 -6.42 5.71 3.86
C VAL A 160 -5.13 4.91 3.72
N ASN A 161 -4.62 4.43 4.85
CA ASN A 161 -3.46 3.57 4.91
C ASN A 161 -3.91 2.19 5.38
N VAL A 162 -3.45 1.13 4.72
CA VAL A 162 -3.78 -0.26 5.05
C VAL A 162 -2.49 -1.07 5.08
N ALA A 163 -2.33 -1.92 6.09
CA ALA A 163 -1.25 -2.90 6.13
C ALA A 163 -1.38 -3.81 4.89
N HIS A 164 -0.34 -3.85 4.06
CA HIS A 164 -0.40 -4.46 2.73
C HIS A 164 -0.80 -5.96 2.77
N CYS A 165 -0.50 -6.66 3.86
CA CYS A 165 -0.93 -8.05 4.06
C CYS A 165 -2.45 -8.25 4.16
N LEU A 166 -3.23 -7.19 4.44
CA LEU A 166 -4.71 -7.23 4.48
C LEU A 166 -5.36 -6.93 3.14
N SER A 167 -4.68 -6.21 2.25
CA SER A 167 -5.28 -5.75 1.00
C SER A 167 -4.24 -5.36 -0.03
N ASP A 168 -4.50 -5.71 -1.29
CA ASP A 168 -3.86 -5.05 -2.42
C ASP A 168 -4.60 -3.77 -2.84
N ALA A 169 -4.05 -3.09 -3.85
CA ALA A 169 -4.63 -1.87 -4.39
C ALA A 169 -6.07 -2.05 -4.91
N HIS A 170 -6.43 -3.24 -5.42
CA HIS A 170 -7.77 -3.50 -5.94
C HIS A 170 -8.81 -3.57 -4.80
N SER A 171 -8.49 -4.26 -3.71
CA SER A 171 -9.31 -4.30 -2.50
C SER A 171 -9.48 -2.91 -1.89
N LEU A 172 -8.40 -2.12 -1.81
CA LEU A 172 -8.45 -0.74 -1.32
C LEU A 172 -9.35 0.16 -2.20
N LEU A 173 -9.21 0.08 -3.52
CA LEU A 173 -10.05 0.86 -4.43
C LEU A 173 -11.53 0.47 -4.31
N THR A 174 -11.82 -0.82 -4.22
CA THR A 174 -13.19 -1.34 -4.02
C THR A 174 -13.82 -0.80 -2.73
N PHE A 175 -13.03 -0.74 -1.64
CA PHE A 175 -13.44 -0.11 -0.40
C PHE A 175 -13.75 1.38 -0.61
N MET A 176 -12.84 2.14 -1.23
CA MET A 176 -13.03 3.57 -1.48
C MET A 176 -14.26 3.87 -2.34
N TYR A 177 -14.50 3.09 -3.40
CA TYR A 177 -15.70 3.22 -4.22
C TYR A 177 -16.97 2.90 -3.45
N SER A 178 -16.95 1.85 -2.63
CA SER A 178 -18.10 1.46 -1.81
C SER A 178 -18.41 2.52 -0.76
N TRP A 179 -17.39 3.05 -0.08
CA TRP A 179 -17.55 4.12 0.89
C TRP A 179 -18.09 5.40 0.24
N ALA A 180 -17.57 5.77 -0.94
CA ALA A 180 -18.04 6.93 -1.67
C ALA A 180 -19.48 6.75 -2.18
N ALA A 181 -19.86 5.54 -2.62
CA ALA A 181 -21.22 5.24 -3.05
C ALA A 181 -22.22 5.31 -1.88
N GLN A 182 -21.88 4.68 -0.75
CA GLN A 182 -22.65 4.73 0.50
C GLN A 182 -22.83 6.17 0.97
N SER A 183 -21.77 6.98 0.91
CA SER A 183 -21.80 8.40 1.30
C SER A 183 -22.73 9.25 0.42
N ARG A 184 -22.98 8.84 -0.83
CA ARG A 184 -23.93 9.47 -1.75
C ARG A 184 -25.36 8.91 -1.64
N GLY A 185 -25.61 7.91 -0.79
CA GLY A 185 -26.88 7.18 -0.78
C GLY A 185 -27.11 6.34 -2.03
N SER A 186 -26.04 5.91 -2.69
CA SER A 186 -26.07 5.10 -3.92
C SER A 186 -25.52 3.70 -3.67
N GLN A 187 -25.96 2.73 -4.47
CA GLN A 187 -25.42 1.38 -4.40
C GLN A 187 -24.00 1.34 -4.97
N SER A 188 -23.10 0.59 -4.32
CA SER A 188 -21.78 0.33 -4.89
C SER A 188 -21.92 -0.50 -6.16
N ALA A 189 -21.16 -0.14 -7.20
CA ALA A 189 -21.05 -0.94 -8.41
C ALA A 189 -20.27 -2.25 -8.20
N PHE A 190 -19.61 -2.39 -7.06
CA PHE A 190 -18.83 -3.58 -6.71
C PHE A 190 -19.68 -4.58 -5.91
N SER A 191 -19.42 -5.86 -6.17
CA SER A 191 -19.97 -6.97 -5.41
C SER A 191 -19.54 -6.91 -3.93
N GLN A 192 -20.16 -7.76 -3.10
CA GLN A 192 -19.74 -7.90 -1.71
C GLN A 192 -18.29 -8.40 -1.65
N PRO A 193 -17.40 -7.76 -0.88
CA PRO A 193 -16.05 -8.25 -0.69
C PRO A 193 -16.10 -9.63 -0.03
N VAL A 194 -15.24 -10.52 -0.49
CA VAL A 194 -15.06 -11.86 0.10
C VAL A 194 -13.75 -11.85 0.87
N PHE A 195 -13.81 -12.20 2.15
CA PHE A 195 -12.62 -12.47 2.95
C PHE A 195 -12.59 -13.95 3.34
N ASP A 196 -12.10 -14.76 2.41
CA ASP A 196 -11.80 -16.17 2.63
C ASP A 196 -10.40 -16.47 2.06
N PRO A 197 -9.34 -16.28 2.86
CA PRO A 197 -7.97 -16.51 2.39
C PRO A 197 -7.73 -17.97 1.95
N LYS A 198 -8.56 -18.93 2.39
CA LYS A 198 -8.43 -20.35 1.99
C LYS A 198 -8.85 -20.60 0.55
N MET A 199 -9.59 -19.67 -0.07
CA MET A 199 -9.92 -19.77 -1.50
C MET A 199 -8.66 -19.81 -2.36
N LEU A 200 -7.63 -19.03 -2.00
CA LEU A 200 -6.36 -19.04 -2.72
C LEU A 200 -5.67 -20.41 -2.61
N ASP A 201 -5.67 -21.01 -1.42
CA ASP A 201 -5.11 -22.34 -1.21
C ASP A 201 -5.89 -23.41 -1.99
N THR A 202 -7.22 -23.27 -2.08
CA THR A 202 -8.08 -24.18 -2.83
C THR A 202 -7.85 -24.07 -4.34
N HIS A 203 -7.66 -22.85 -4.86
CA HIS A 203 -7.30 -22.62 -6.27
C HIS A 203 -5.89 -23.11 -6.61
N ALA A 204 -5.00 -23.21 -5.61
CA ALA A 204 -3.72 -23.89 -5.74
C ALA A 204 -3.83 -25.43 -5.61
N ASP A 205 -4.98 -26.00 -5.97
CA ASP A 205 -5.38 -27.41 -5.85
C ASP A 205 -5.35 -27.97 -4.42
N GLY A 206 -5.51 -27.11 -3.42
CA GLY A 206 -5.55 -27.48 -2.01
C GLY A 206 -4.28 -28.23 -1.64
N LEU A 207 -3.19 -27.50 -1.32
CA LEU A 207 -1.92 -28.04 -0.83
C LEU A 207 -2.09 -28.85 0.47
N ASN A 208 -2.76 -30.00 0.39
CA ASN A 208 -2.71 -31.16 1.27
C ASN A 208 -1.47 -32.00 0.95
N MET A 209 -0.45 -31.36 0.39
CA MET A 209 0.81 -32.01 0.09
C MET A 209 1.75 -31.60 1.21
N GLY A 210 2.07 -32.54 2.11
CA GLY A 210 3.12 -32.33 3.11
C GLY A 210 4.45 -31.88 2.50
N HIS A 211 4.59 -31.97 1.16
CA HIS A 211 5.72 -31.49 0.37
C HIS A 211 5.23 -30.89 -0.98
N PRO A 212 5.76 -29.75 -1.45
CA PRO A 212 5.42 -29.19 -2.76
C PRO A 212 5.67 -30.16 -3.92
N ASP A 213 4.84 -30.12 -4.97
CA ASP A 213 5.09 -30.88 -6.22
C ASP A 213 6.42 -30.45 -6.86
N PRO A 214 7.41 -31.35 -6.99
CA PRO A 214 8.72 -31.02 -7.57
C PRO A 214 8.66 -30.46 -8.99
N GLN A 215 7.70 -30.90 -9.83
CA GLN A 215 7.58 -30.41 -11.21
C GLN A 215 7.04 -28.98 -11.25
N VAL A 216 6.04 -28.68 -10.43
CA VAL A 216 5.50 -27.33 -10.28
C VAL A 216 6.57 -26.39 -9.72
N VAL A 217 7.33 -26.84 -8.71
CA VAL A 217 8.45 -26.07 -8.16
C VAL A 217 9.52 -25.83 -9.23
N SER A 218 9.89 -26.84 -10.02
CA SER A 218 10.87 -26.69 -11.11
C SER A 218 10.41 -25.63 -12.12
N ARG A 219 9.16 -25.74 -12.60
CA ARG A 219 8.59 -24.77 -13.54
C ARG A 219 8.51 -23.35 -12.95
N ALA A 220 8.13 -23.23 -11.67
CA ALA A 220 8.11 -21.94 -10.99
C ALA A 220 9.52 -21.33 -10.87
N ARG A 221 10.56 -22.15 -10.75
CA ARG A 221 11.97 -21.71 -10.71
C ARG A 221 12.55 -21.33 -12.08
N GLU A 222 11.93 -21.78 -13.17
CA GLU A 222 12.29 -21.36 -14.53
C GLU A 222 11.73 -19.96 -14.87
N LEU A 223 10.77 -19.45 -14.10
CA LEU A 223 10.24 -18.10 -14.29
C LEU A 223 11.29 -17.05 -13.89
N PRO A 224 11.39 -15.92 -14.61
CA PRO A 224 12.23 -14.80 -14.20
C PRO A 224 11.81 -14.28 -12.83
N MET A 225 12.63 -14.54 -11.80
CA MET A 225 12.39 -14.03 -10.45
C MET A 225 13.69 -13.71 -9.73
N HIS A 226 13.66 -12.65 -8.93
CA HIS A 226 14.66 -12.42 -7.91
C HIS A 226 14.24 -13.10 -6.62
N ARG A 227 15.14 -13.90 -6.06
CA ARG A 227 14.95 -14.53 -4.77
C ARG A 227 16.11 -14.20 -3.87
N PHE A 228 16.03 -13.00 -3.30
CA PHE A 228 17.02 -12.55 -2.33
C PHE A 228 16.73 -13.15 -0.96
N ASP A 229 17.78 -13.56 -0.26
CA ASP A 229 17.70 -14.04 1.11
C ASP A 229 17.57 -12.86 2.08
N TRP A 230 16.34 -12.58 2.50
CA TRP A 230 16.06 -11.55 3.49
C TRP A 230 16.62 -11.88 4.89
N TRP A 231 16.99 -13.15 5.15
CA TRP A 231 17.53 -13.60 6.43
C TRP A 231 19.07 -13.67 6.45
N ALA A 232 19.74 -13.46 5.31
CA ALA A 232 21.20 -13.42 5.22
C ALA A 232 21.78 -12.13 5.83
N THR A 233 21.86 -12.09 7.18
CA THR A 233 22.43 -10.95 7.92
C THR A 233 23.93 -10.76 7.69
N ASP A 234 24.59 -11.76 7.11
CA ASP A 234 25.99 -11.74 6.66
C ASP A 234 26.16 -11.21 5.23
N ALA A 235 25.06 -10.87 4.53
CA ALA A 235 25.13 -10.27 3.21
C ALA A 235 25.91 -8.94 3.23
N PRO A 236 26.73 -8.65 2.19
CA PRO A 236 27.46 -7.38 2.09
C PRO A 236 26.51 -6.17 2.18
N GLY A 237 26.81 -5.24 3.08
CA GLY A 237 26.00 -4.02 3.25
C GLY A 237 24.64 -4.24 3.92
N TYR A 238 24.40 -5.40 4.57
CA TYR A 238 23.16 -5.68 5.27
C TYR A 238 22.82 -4.53 6.26
N PRO A 239 21.63 -3.91 6.16
CA PRO A 239 21.33 -2.73 6.94
C PRO A 239 20.82 -3.07 8.35
N ASP A 240 21.35 -2.37 9.36
CA ASP A 240 20.97 -2.56 10.77
C ASP A 240 19.46 -2.44 11.01
N TRP A 241 18.78 -1.54 10.28
CA TRP A 241 17.33 -1.35 10.43
C TRP A 241 16.50 -2.57 9.99
N ALA A 242 17.05 -3.44 9.13
CA ALA A 242 16.34 -4.63 8.64
C ALA A 242 16.38 -5.78 9.64
N LEU A 243 17.36 -5.82 10.56
CA LEU A 243 17.61 -6.94 11.45
C LEU A 243 16.36 -7.38 12.22
N ALA A 244 15.66 -6.44 12.85
CA ALA A 244 14.44 -6.73 13.59
C ALA A 244 13.35 -7.35 12.71
N SER A 245 13.22 -6.86 11.47
CA SER A 245 12.24 -7.38 10.50
C SER A 245 12.62 -8.78 9.99
N SER A 246 13.90 -9.04 9.76
CA SER A 246 14.38 -10.37 9.36
C SER A 246 14.17 -11.40 10.47
N VAL A 247 14.56 -11.08 11.71
CA VAL A 247 14.37 -11.96 12.87
C VAL A 247 12.89 -12.26 13.12
N ALA A 248 12.01 -11.26 12.98
CA ALA A 248 10.58 -11.43 13.22
C ALA A 248 9.89 -12.43 12.27
N THR A 249 10.45 -12.67 11.08
CA THR A 249 9.90 -13.60 10.08
C THR A 249 10.64 -14.94 10.04
N MET A 250 11.77 -15.04 10.73
CA MET A 250 12.63 -16.20 10.71
C MET A 250 12.06 -17.32 11.60
N PRO A 251 11.92 -18.55 11.10
CA PRO A 251 11.55 -19.69 11.94
C PRO A 251 12.56 -19.92 13.06
N PRO A 252 12.16 -20.59 14.17
CA PRO A 252 13.09 -20.95 15.24
C PRO A 252 14.32 -21.73 14.73
N PRO A 253 15.52 -21.55 15.32
CA PRO A 253 16.75 -22.18 14.84
C PRO A 253 16.70 -23.70 14.75
N ASP A 254 15.98 -24.36 15.65
CA ASP A 254 15.75 -25.81 15.63
C ASP A 254 14.95 -26.25 14.40
N VAL A 255 13.96 -25.46 13.98
CA VAL A 255 13.18 -25.71 12.77
C VAL A 255 14.03 -25.47 11.52
N LEU A 256 14.76 -24.35 11.48
CA LEU A 256 15.62 -24.00 10.34
C LEU A 256 16.68 -25.07 10.05
N LYS A 257 17.30 -25.65 11.08
CA LYS A 257 18.28 -26.72 10.93
C LYS A 257 17.72 -27.98 10.26
N MET A 258 16.42 -28.21 10.40
CA MET A 258 15.74 -29.37 9.83
C MET A 258 15.12 -29.10 8.46
N GLN A 259 15.12 -27.85 8.00
CA GLN A 259 14.42 -27.44 6.79
C GLN A 259 15.40 -27.09 5.67
N GLN A 260 15.21 -27.71 4.51
CA GLN A 260 15.93 -27.28 3.32
C GLN A 260 15.32 -25.97 2.79
N LEU A 261 16.07 -24.88 2.90
CA LEU A 261 15.67 -23.60 2.31
C LEU A 261 15.74 -23.67 0.79
N SER A 262 14.84 -22.93 0.14
CA SER A 262 14.93 -22.78 -1.31
C SER A 262 16.19 -21.98 -1.69
N PRO A 263 16.83 -22.29 -2.84
CA PRO A 263 17.96 -21.51 -3.33
C PRO A 263 17.62 -20.02 -3.38
N SER A 264 18.56 -19.18 -2.98
CA SER A 264 18.43 -17.72 -2.95
C SER A 264 19.81 -17.09 -3.10
N THR A 265 19.85 -15.79 -3.32
CA THR A 265 21.10 -15.00 -3.42
C THR A 265 21.12 -13.89 -2.39
N HIS A 266 22.29 -13.34 -2.09
CA HIS A 266 22.36 -12.17 -1.21
C HIS A 266 21.61 -10.97 -1.84
N PRO A 267 20.81 -10.24 -1.05
CA PRO A 267 20.25 -8.98 -1.53
C PRO A 267 21.39 -8.00 -1.87
N PRO A 268 21.27 -7.23 -2.97
CA PRO A 268 22.30 -6.26 -3.38
C PRO A 268 22.21 -4.97 -2.56
N TRP A 269 22.27 -5.07 -1.23
CA TRP A 269 22.13 -3.95 -0.31
C TRP A 269 23.00 -2.73 -0.63
N PRO A 270 24.26 -2.85 -1.11
CA PRO A 270 25.08 -1.69 -1.43
C PRO A 270 24.49 -0.80 -2.53
N THR A 271 23.62 -1.34 -3.38
CA THR A 271 22.90 -0.55 -4.40
C THR A 271 21.76 0.29 -3.81
N TRP A 272 21.31 -0.04 -2.60
CA TRP A 272 20.22 0.66 -1.92
C TRP A 272 20.75 1.79 -1.03
N ASN A 273 21.13 2.90 -1.65
CA ASN A 273 21.59 4.09 -0.94
C ASN A 273 20.43 5.01 -0.55
N LEU A 274 19.90 4.81 0.67
CA LEU A 274 18.83 5.63 1.25
C LEU A 274 19.25 7.07 1.62
N ALA A 275 20.54 7.40 1.61
CA ALA A 275 21.02 8.75 1.91
C ALA A 275 20.92 9.71 0.71
N LEU A 276 20.72 9.19 -0.50
CA LEU A 276 20.56 10.02 -1.69
C LEU A 276 19.20 10.74 -1.68
N PRO A 277 19.16 12.02 -2.09
CA PRO A 277 17.91 12.75 -2.19
C PRO A 277 17.01 12.11 -3.25
N VAL A 278 15.72 11.97 -2.92
CA VAL A 278 14.68 11.47 -3.82
C VAL A 278 13.61 12.54 -3.98
N GLU A 279 13.20 12.76 -5.22
CA GLU A 279 12.05 13.60 -5.54
C GLU A 279 10.89 12.74 -6.04
N HIS A 280 9.66 13.15 -5.72
CA HIS A 280 8.45 12.53 -6.21
C HIS A 280 7.83 13.43 -7.27
N ALA A 281 7.68 12.90 -8.48
CA ALA A 281 7.04 13.59 -9.59
C ALA A 281 5.83 12.78 -10.08
N GLN A 282 4.70 13.46 -10.28
CA GLN A 282 3.59 12.93 -11.06
C GLN A 282 3.75 13.41 -12.50
N ILE A 283 3.93 12.47 -13.42
CA ILE A 283 4.05 12.74 -14.85
C ILE A 283 2.75 12.34 -15.54
N ARG A 284 2.16 13.28 -16.30
CA ARG A 284 0.93 13.06 -17.05
C ARG A 284 1.23 12.77 -18.51
N PHE A 285 0.68 11.66 -18.98
CA PHE A 285 0.59 11.32 -20.40
C PHE A 285 -0.85 11.56 -20.88
N THR A 286 -1.00 12.30 -21.98
CA THR A 286 -2.30 12.49 -22.64
C THR A 286 -2.72 11.23 -23.39
N ALA A 287 -4.00 11.10 -23.69
CA ALA A 287 -4.51 9.97 -24.49
C ALA A 287 -3.80 9.85 -25.86
N ALA A 288 -3.52 10.98 -26.52
CA ALA A 288 -2.80 11.00 -27.78
C ALA A 288 -1.35 10.53 -27.65
N GLU A 289 -0.65 10.91 -26.57
CA GLU A 289 0.70 10.42 -26.29
C GLU A 289 0.71 8.92 -26.02
N VAL A 290 -0.20 8.42 -25.18
CA VAL A 290 -0.32 6.97 -24.90
C VAL A 290 -0.63 6.19 -26.18
N SER A 291 -1.50 6.69 -27.05
CA SER A 291 -1.78 6.05 -28.34
C SER A 291 -0.53 6.01 -29.23
N ARG A 292 0.18 7.14 -29.39
CA ARG A 292 1.41 7.17 -30.18
C ARG A 292 2.50 6.24 -29.64
N THR A 293 2.66 6.17 -28.32
CA THR A 293 3.61 5.24 -27.68
C THR A 293 3.24 3.79 -27.98
N LYS A 294 1.95 3.46 -27.93
CA LYS A 294 1.47 2.12 -28.32
C LYS A 294 1.72 1.84 -29.80
N ASP A 295 1.39 2.77 -30.69
CA ASP A 295 1.56 2.58 -32.14
C ASP A 295 3.04 2.37 -32.49
N ALA A 296 3.95 3.14 -31.89
CA ALA A 296 5.39 2.98 -32.04
C ALA A 296 5.88 1.62 -31.52
N ALA A 297 5.38 1.18 -30.35
CA ALA A 297 5.71 -0.14 -29.81
C ALA A 297 5.23 -1.28 -30.74
N MET A 298 4.00 -1.18 -31.25
CA MET A 298 3.44 -2.15 -32.21
C MET A 298 4.27 -2.19 -33.50
N ALA A 299 4.69 -1.04 -34.03
CA ALA A 299 5.52 -0.96 -35.23
C ALA A 299 6.93 -1.52 -35.05
N SER A 300 7.43 -1.57 -33.81
CA SER A 300 8.75 -2.11 -33.48
C SER A 300 8.77 -3.62 -33.23
N LEU A 301 7.60 -4.29 -33.26
CA LEU A 301 7.52 -5.72 -32.99
C LEU A 301 8.24 -6.55 -34.08
N PRO A 302 9.04 -7.54 -33.69
CA PRO A 302 9.56 -8.54 -34.61
C PRO A 302 8.43 -9.31 -35.34
N PRO A 303 8.67 -9.81 -36.56
CA PRO A 303 7.65 -10.52 -37.34
C PRO A 303 6.97 -11.67 -36.58
N GLU A 304 7.70 -12.42 -35.76
CA GLU A 304 7.20 -13.54 -34.97
C GLU A 304 6.25 -13.13 -33.83
N LEU A 305 6.34 -11.87 -33.38
CA LEU A 305 5.47 -11.29 -32.35
C LEU A 305 4.34 -10.42 -32.91
N SER A 306 4.32 -10.16 -34.22
CA SER A 306 3.34 -9.29 -34.90
C SER A 306 1.87 -9.70 -34.70
N LYS A 307 1.60 -10.96 -34.35
CA LYS A 307 0.26 -11.48 -34.02
C LYS A 307 -0.27 -11.01 -32.65
N TYR A 308 0.61 -10.54 -31.77
CA TYR A 308 0.23 -10.10 -30.43
C TYR A 308 -0.09 -8.59 -30.42
N ASN A 309 -0.99 -8.19 -29.52
CA ASN A 309 -1.36 -6.79 -29.33
C ASN A 309 -0.76 -6.28 -28.02
N ILE A 310 0.12 -5.28 -28.10
CA ILE A 310 0.71 -4.64 -26.92
C ILE A 310 -0.35 -3.79 -26.21
N SER A 311 -0.48 -3.95 -24.90
CA SER A 311 -1.38 -3.14 -24.11
C SER A 311 -0.86 -1.69 -23.98
N ARG A 312 -1.75 -0.73 -23.68
CA ARG A 312 -1.32 0.66 -23.38
C ARG A 312 -0.42 0.72 -22.14
N LEU A 313 -0.60 -0.22 -21.21
CA LEU A 313 0.20 -0.31 -20.00
C LEU A 313 1.62 -0.76 -20.34
N ASP A 314 1.77 -1.85 -21.09
CA ASP A 314 3.08 -2.42 -21.42
C ASP A 314 3.90 -1.46 -22.28
N SER A 315 3.27 -0.81 -23.27
CA SER A 315 3.95 0.19 -24.10
C SER A 315 4.44 1.38 -23.27
N LEU A 316 3.63 1.87 -22.34
CA LEU A 316 3.98 3.00 -21.49
C LEU A 316 5.04 2.64 -20.44
N LEU A 317 4.89 1.48 -19.77
CA LEU A 317 5.88 0.99 -18.80
C LEU A 317 7.23 0.75 -19.47
N SER A 318 7.25 0.15 -20.66
CA SER A 318 8.49 -0.07 -21.42
C SER A 318 9.13 1.26 -21.79
N HIS A 319 8.34 2.24 -22.22
CA HIS A 319 8.83 3.59 -22.53
C HIS A 319 9.46 4.27 -21.30
N VAL A 320 8.76 4.28 -20.16
CA VAL A 320 9.27 4.86 -18.91
C VAL A 320 10.51 4.11 -18.43
N TRP A 321 10.54 2.79 -18.54
CA TRP A 321 11.68 1.96 -18.16
C TRP A 321 12.94 2.31 -18.97
N MET A 322 12.82 2.43 -20.30
CA MET A 322 13.93 2.89 -21.15
C MET A 322 14.46 4.27 -20.72
N LEU A 323 13.55 5.21 -20.40
CA LEU A 323 13.95 6.55 -19.94
C LEU A 323 14.65 6.52 -18.58
N ILE A 324 14.21 5.68 -17.64
CA ILE A 324 14.86 5.50 -16.34
C ILE A 324 16.29 4.98 -16.54
N ASN A 325 16.46 3.96 -17.37
CA ASN A 325 17.78 3.39 -17.62
C ASN A 325 18.72 4.37 -18.31
N ARG A 326 18.22 5.15 -19.28
CA ARG A 326 18.98 6.26 -19.88
C ARG A 326 19.39 7.30 -18.84
N ALA A 327 18.46 7.76 -18.02
CA ALA A 327 18.72 8.78 -17.01
C ALA A 327 19.74 8.32 -15.95
N ARG A 328 19.81 7.00 -15.69
CA ARG A 328 20.78 6.38 -14.77
C ARG A 328 22.10 5.99 -15.45
N GLY A 329 22.25 6.24 -16.76
CA GLY A 329 23.48 5.91 -17.50
C GLY A 329 23.65 4.43 -17.80
N HIS A 330 22.59 3.62 -17.69
CA HIS A 330 22.66 2.17 -17.93
C HIS A 330 22.67 1.77 -19.42
N GLU A 331 22.57 2.70 -20.38
CA GLU A 331 22.55 2.37 -21.81
C GLU A 331 23.81 1.65 -22.32
N ARG A 332 24.92 1.76 -21.58
CA ARG A 332 26.21 1.12 -21.89
C ARG A 332 26.71 0.26 -20.73
N SER A 333 25.88 0.01 -19.72
CA SER A 333 26.25 -0.83 -18.59
C SER A 333 26.10 -2.30 -18.98
N GLU A 334 27.02 -3.14 -18.52
CA GLU A 334 26.87 -4.60 -18.55
C GLU A 334 26.06 -5.11 -17.34
N GLU A 335 25.66 -4.21 -16.43
CA GLU A 335 24.83 -4.57 -15.28
C GLU A 335 23.40 -4.91 -15.69
N ASP A 336 22.89 -6.00 -15.15
CA ASP A 336 21.48 -6.34 -15.28
C ASP A 336 20.59 -5.34 -14.52
N VAL A 337 19.56 -4.87 -15.21
CA VAL A 337 18.50 -4.03 -14.63
C VAL A 337 17.15 -4.70 -14.82
N TYR A 338 16.31 -4.65 -13.78
CA TYR A 338 15.08 -5.43 -13.74
C TYR A 338 13.85 -4.56 -13.56
N LEU A 339 12.80 -4.88 -14.32
CA LEU A 339 11.46 -4.31 -14.17
C LEU A 339 10.55 -5.36 -13.54
N ASN A 340 10.24 -5.21 -12.25
CA ASN A 340 9.32 -6.10 -11.56
C ASN A 340 7.87 -5.70 -11.82
N MET A 341 7.06 -6.65 -12.31
CA MET A 341 5.64 -6.42 -12.62
C MET A 341 4.74 -7.17 -11.65
N THR A 342 3.59 -6.56 -11.32
CA THR A 342 2.55 -7.21 -10.51
C THR A 342 1.40 -7.61 -11.41
N LEU A 343 0.97 -8.88 -11.32
CA LEU A 343 -0.14 -9.43 -12.08
C LEU A 343 -1.28 -9.79 -11.14
N GLY A 344 -2.49 -9.32 -11.45
CA GLY A 344 -3.69 -9.74 -10.74
C GLY A 344 -4.09 -11.15 -11.15
N LEU A 345 -4.29 -12.04 -10.18
CA LEU A 345 -4.68 -13.45 -10.41
C LEU A 345 -6.18 -13.71 -10.19
N ARG A 346 -6.99 -12.65 -10.01
CA ARG A 346 -8.45 -12.78 -9.88
C ARG A 346 -9.02 -13.13 -11.27
N THR A 347 -9.75 -14.23 -11.35
CA THR A 347 -10.44 -14.70 -12.57
C THR A 347 -11.86 -14.18 -12.65
#